data_AF-A0A0G1MPB2-F1
#
_entry.id   AF-A0A0G1MPB2-F1
#
_cell.length_a   1.000
_cell.length_b   1.000
_cell.length_c   1.000
_cell.angle_alpha   90.00
_cell.angle_beta   90.00
_cell.angle_gamma   90.00
#
_symmetry.space_group_name_H-M   'P 1'
#
loop_
_entity.id
_entity.type
_entity.pdbx_description
1 polymer ?
#
loop_
_entity_poly.entity_id
_entity_poly.type
_entity_poly.pdbx_seq_one_letter_code
_entity_poly.pdbx_strand_id
1 'polypeptide(L)'
;MTEDFAEVLLFSTEPVKAGTKVARTNQMVSVLVGEEQLGFIIDPLGVPLSFSTGYKKATLRRSVDEKTPGLENRLPITRPLETGVTVVDLLVPLAMGQRELIIGDRKTGKSAFLQQTALSVASKGHVCIYAAVAKKRNTIKRLEDFFVETGVMKNIIIVASTPQDPTGLIFLTPFSAMTLAEYYRDQGRDVVIILDDLTAHAKFYREISLLARRFPGRDSYPVDIFHLHARLLERAGSFALSGGKAASITALPTAETNMGDLSGYIQTNLMSMTDGHIFFDADIFSRGRRPAVNTFLSVTRVGRQTQTPLLRQISRELTSFLANFEKMQSYTHFGAELSATVKQSLQKGEKMTTLLDQTFPQTIPLSLQIFLFGLLWQSPRVDQNTAQTREYINKIISAYNQNADFKGKVEKLVSLSDSLETLLEKIRTQATQLL
;
A
#
# COMPACT_ATOMS: atom_id res chain seq x y z
N MET A 1 -2.63 -33.80 -21.72
CA MET A 1 -1.20 -34.12 -21.68
C MET A 1 -1.09 -35.63 -21.83
N THR A 2 -0.41 -36.10 -22.86
CA THR A 2 -0.06 -37.53 -22.99
C THR A 2 0.95 -37.90 -21.89
N GLU A 3 0.95 -39.15 -21.43
CA GLU A 3 1.79 -39.64 -20.32
C GLU A 3 3.31 -39.52 -20.55
N ASP A 4 3.74 -39.15 -21.76
CA ASP A 4 5.14 -39.16 -22.19
C ASP A 4 5.92 -37.84 -21.96
N PHE A 5 5.26 -36.74 -21.59
CA PHE A 5 5.90 -35.41 -21.50
C PHE A 5 5.63 -34.69 -20.18
N ALA A 6 6.63 -33.95 -19.70
CA ALA A 6 6.51 -33.01 -18.58
C ALA A 6 6.86 -31.59 -19.03
N GLU A 7 6.05 -30.61 -18.65
CA GLU A 7 6.34 -29.19 -18.81
C GLU A 7 7.23 -28.69 -17.66
N VAL A 8 8.27 -27.93 -17.97
CA VAL A 8 9.20 -27.38 -16.97
C VAL A 8 9.34 -25.88 -17.18
N LEU A 9 9.19 -25.11 -16.09
CA LEU A 9 9.46 -23.69 -16.08
C LEU A 9 10.93 -23.44 -15.71
N LEU A 10 11.66 -22.77 -16.59
CA LEU A 10 13.09 -22.50 -16.38
C LEU A 10 13.33 -21.25 -15.54
N PHE A 11 14.29 -21.34 -14.62
CA PHE A 11 14.80 -20.23 -13.80
C PHE A 11 16.15 -19.70 -14.29
N SER A 12 16.55 -20.07 -15.50
CA SER A 12 17.79 -19.62 -16.13
C SER A 12 17.49 -19.10 -17.53
N THR A 13 18.29 -18.13 -17.98
CA THR A 13 18.29 -17.63 -19.36
C THR A 13 19.11 -18.53 -20.29
N GLU A 14 19.87 -19.48 -19.73
CA GLU A 14 20.65 -20.41 -20.53
C GLU A 14 19.73 -21.38 -21.28
N PRO A 15 19.85 -21.48 -22.62
CA PRO A 15 19.00 -22.36 -23.40
C PRO A 15 19.34 -23.83 -23.14
N VAL A 16 18.33 -24.61 -22.82
CA VAL A 16 18.46 -26.06 -22.62
C VAL A 16 18.41 -26.76 -23.98
N LYS A 17 19.44 -27.57 -24.29
CA LYS A 17 19.54 -28.31 -25.56
C LYS A 17 18.78 -29.64 -25.49
N ALA A 18 18.26 -30.10 -26.63
CA ALA A 18 17.70 -31.45 -26.74
C ALA A 18 18.75 -32.50 -26.34
N GLY A 19 18.34 -33.51 -25.57
CA GLY A 19 19.24 -34.53 -25.00
C GLY A 19 19.85 -34.15 -23.64
N THR A 20 19.59 -32.95 -23.11
CA THR A 20 20.00 -32.59 -21.75
C THR A 20 19.30 -33.50 -20.74
N LYS A 21 20.09 -34.17 -19.88
CA LYS A 21 19.55 -35.03 -18.81
C LYS A 21 18.92 -34.15 -17.74
N VAL A 22 17.70 -34.51 -17.34
CA VAL A 22 16.99 -33.88 -16.21
C VAL A 22 16.85 -34.89 -15.08
N ALA A 23 16.91 -34.41 -13.84
CA ALA A 23 16.73 -35.23 -12.65
C ALA A 23 15.71 -34.56 -11.72
N ARG A 24 14.85 -35.36 -11.10
CA ARG A 24 13.93 -34.89 -10.07
C ARG A 24 14.71 -34.65 -8.78
N THR A 25 14.52 -33.48 -8.17
CA THR A 25 15.02 -33.21 -6.81
C THR A 25 14.13 -33.84 -5.73
N ASN A 26 12.91 -34.28 -6.10
CA ASN A 26 11.86 -34.74 -5.19
C ASN A 26 11.51 -33.73 -4.07
N GLN A 27 11.78 -32.44 -4.33
CA GLN A 27 11.45 -31.34 -3.44
C GLN A 27 10.53 -30.38 -4.18
N MET A 28 9.54 -29.84 -3.46
CA MET A 28 8.74 -28.74 -3.96
C MET A 28 9.63 -27.50 -4.15
N VAL A 29 9.23 -26.62 -5.08
CA VAL A 29 9.91 -25.34 -5.27
C VAL A 29 9.89 -24.58 -3.94
N SER A 30 11.06 -24.18 -3.48
CA SER A 30 11.25 -23.53 -2.20
C SER A 30 12.22 -22.37 -2.32
N VAL A 31 12.05 -21.38 -1.45
CA VAL A 31 12.89 -20.18 -1.38
C VAL A 31 13.57 -20.09 -0.03
N LEU A 32 14.73 -19.44 -0.01
CA LEU A 32 15.40 -19.13 1.25
C LEU A 32 14.57 -18.12 2.03
N VAL A 33 14.40 -18.36 3.34
CA VAL A 33 13.72 -17.45 4.26
C VAL A 33 14.56 -17.29 5.52
N GLY A 34 14.49 -16.13 6.18
CA GLY A 34 15.25 -15.89 7.40
C GLY A 34 15.33 -14.41 7.78
N GLU A 35 15.62 -14.15 9.05
CA GLU A 35 15.94 -12.80 9.55
C GLU A 35 17.16 -12.21 8.81
N GLU A 36 18.05 -13.05 8.27
CA GLU A 36 19.22 -12.63 7.52
C GLU A 36 18.89 -11.93 6.19
N GLN A 37 17.64 -12.04 5.72
CA GLN A 37 17.18 -11.34 4.51
C GLN A 37 16.63 -9.94 4.81
N LEU A 38 16.32 -9.64 6.07
CA LEU A 38 15.84 -8.32 6.47
C LEU A 38 16.95 -7.28 6.25
N GLY A 39 16.63 -6.18 5.57
CA GLY A 39 17.62 -5.17 5.19
C GLY A 39 18.21 -5.34 3.79
N PHE A 40 17.81 -6.35 3.03
CA PHE A 40 18.44 -6.67 1.75
C PHE A 40 17.47 -6.69 0.56
N ILE A 41 18.08 -6.57 -0.63
CA ILE A 41 17.42 -6.85 -1.90
C ILE A 41 17.83 -8.23 -2.38
N ILE A 42 16.84 -9.06 -2.66
CA ILE A 42 17.02 -10.44 -3.08
C ILE A 42 16.25 -10.72 -4.37
N ASP A 43 16.72 -11.71 -5.11
CA ASP A 43 15.99 -12.31 -6.20
C ASP A 43 14.86 -13.23 -5.67
N PRO A 44 13.99 -13.76 -6.53
CA PRO A 44 12.92 -14.65 -6.12
C PRO A 44 13.38 -15.97 -5.51
N LEU A 45 14.64 -16.39 -5.66
CA LEU A 45 15.18 -17.60 -5.02
C LEU A 45 15.80 -17.30 -3.64
N GLY A 46 15.86 -16.02 -3.26
CA GLY A 46 16.42 -15.54 -2.01
C GLY A 46 17.92 -15.24 -2.06
N VAL A 47 18.49 -15.10 -3.27
CA VAL A 47 19.89 -14.73 -3.50
C VAL A 47 20.00 -13.20 -3.53
N PRO A 48 20.96 -12.58 -2.83
CA PRO A 48 21.10 -11.12 -2.81
C PRO A 48 21.47 -10.57 -4.19
N LEU A 49 20.79 -9.50 -4.61
CA LEU A 49 21.04 -8.81 -5.88
C LEU A 49 22.14 -7.74 -5.79
N SER A 50 22.48 -7.29 -4.58
CA SER A 50 23.58 -6.37 -4.31
C SER A 50 24.60 -7.00 -3.37
N PHE A 51 25.89 -6.85 -3.68
CA PHE A 51 26.96 -7.20 -2.76
C PHE A 51 26.98 -6.18 -1.62
N SER A 52 26.39 -6.55 -0.50
CA SER A 52 26.32 -5.75 0.70
C SER A 52 27.17 -6.40 1.78
N THR A 53 28.01 -5.60 2.44
CA THR A 53 28.80 -6.05 3.59
C THR A 53 27.86 -6.50 4.70
N GLY A 54 28.03 -7.74 5.17
CA GLY A 54 27.26 -8.27 6.30
C GLY A 54 26.08 -9.18 5.93
N TYR A 55 25.78 -9.40 4.64
CA TYR A 55 24.80 -10.43 4.25
C TYR A 55 25.28 -11.82 4.71
N LYS A 56 24.46 -12.48 5.52
CA LYS A 56 24.63 -13.89 5.87
C LYS A 56 23.64 -14.70 5.07
N LYS A 57 24.11 -15.78 4.45
CA LYS A 57 23.24 -16.64 3.65
C LYS A 57 22.23 -17.34 4.56
N ALA A 58 20.95 -17.06 4.35
CA ALA A 58 19.86 -17.80 4.98
C ALA A 58 19.98 -19.29 4.65
N THR A 59 19.65 -20.16 5.60
CA THR A 59 19.75 -21.63 5.44
C THR A 59 18.38 -22.30 5.38
N LEU A 60 17.37 -21.71 6.02
CA LEU A 60 16.02 -22.25 6.05
C LEU A 60 15.36 -22.05 4.68
N ARG A 61 14.70 -23.12 4.21
CA ARG A 61 13.89 -23.10 2.99
C ARG A 61 12.43 -23.33 3.33
N ARG A 62 11.54 -22.62 2.64
CA ARG A 62 10.09 -22.84 2.69
C ARG A 62 9.52 -23.00 1.29
N SER A 63 8.52 -23.87 1.16
CA SER A 63 7.80 -24.07 -0.10
C SER A 63 7.07 -22.79 -0.49
N VAL A 64 7.08 -22.45 -1.78
CA VAL A 64 6.34 -21.27 -2.27
C VAL A 64 4.84 -21.50 -2.43
N ASP A 65 4.42 -22.77 -2.46
CA ASP A 65 3.04 -23.23 -2.65
C ASP A 65 2.56 -23.94 -1.38
N GLU A 66 2.68 -23.25 -0.25
CA GLU A 66 2.17 -23.73 1.03
C GLU A 66 0.64 -23.57 1.09
N LYS A 67 -0.03 -24.51 1.76
CA LYS A 67 -1.49 -24.50 1.85
C LYS A 67 -1.95 -23.29 2.66
N THR A 68 -2.92 -22.55 2.13
CA THR A 68 -3.53 -21.41 2.83
C THR A 68 -4.07 -21.85 4.21
N PRO A 69 -3.83 -21.06 5.29
CA PRO A 69 -4.41 -21.35 6.59
C PRO A 69 -5.94 -21.41 6.52
N GLY A 70 -6.52 -22.43 7.17
CA GLY A 70 -7.97 -22.61 7.26
C GLY A 70 -8.67 -21.51 8.08
N LEU A 71 -9.99 -21.47 8.00
CA LEU A 71 -10.83 -20.47 8.68
C LEU A 71 -10.68 -20.53 10.21
N GLU A 72 -10.40 -21.71 10.74
CA GLU A 72 -10.20 -21.98 12.17
C GLU A 72 -9.04 -21.17 12.79
N ASN A 73 -8.04 -20.79 11.98
CA ASN A 73 -6.89 -20.03 12.44
C ASN A 73 -7.02 -18.53 12.17
N ARG A 74 -8.13 -18.07 11.57
CA ARG A 74 -8.32 -16.65 11.23
C ARG A 74 -8.92 -15.86 12.39
N LEU A 75 -8.47 -14.63 12.55
CA LEU A 75 -9.01 -13.67 13.49
C LEU A 75 -9.72 -12.53 12.75
N PRO A 76 -10.72 -11.89 13.37
CA PRO A 76 -11.28 -10.64 12.87
C PRO A 76 -10.20 -9.56 12.76
N ILE A 77 -10.32 -8.71 11.73
CA ILE A 77 -9.44 -7.56 11.54
C ILE A 77 -9.97 -6.40 12.38
N THR A 78 -9.22 -6.01 13.42
CA THR A 78 -9.65 -5.00 14.40
C THR A 78 -8.68 -3.84 14.57
N ARG A 79 -7.47 -3.93 14.01
CA ARG A 79 -6.40 -2.92 14.19
C ARG A 79 -6.22 -2.08 12.94
N PRO A 80 -6.17 -0.74 13.03
CA PRO A 80 -5.92 0.12 11.89
C PRO A 80 -4.47 -0.02 11.41
N LEU A 81 -4.27 0.10 10.09
CA LEU A 81 -2.96 0.27 9.47
C LEU A 81 -2.82 1.76 9.13
N GLU A 82 -1.87 2.43 9.76
CA GLU A 82 -1.59 3.84 9.48
C GLU A 82 -0.56 3.96 8.35
N THR A 83 -1.01 4.49 7.21
CA THR A 83 -0.19 4.69 6.02
C THR A 83 0.71 5.92 6.15
N GLY A 84 0.36 6.85 7.03
CA GLY A 84 1.02 8.14 7.15
C GLY A 84 0.62 9.10 6.03
N VAL A 85 -0.42 8.76 5.26
CA VAL A 85 -0.93 9.54 4.12
C VAL A 85 -2.33 10.03 4.46
N THR A 86 -2.45 11.33 4.67
CA THR A 86 -3.63 11.96 5.29
C THR A 86 -4.95 11.64 4.57
N VAL A 87 -4.97 11.67 3.24
CA VAL A 87 -6.19 11.35 2.48
C VAL A 87 -6.62 9.89 2.63
N VAL A 88 -5.68 8.97 2.78
CA VAL A 88 -5.98 7.54 2.93
C VAL A 88 -6.41 7.28 4.37
N ASP A 89 -5.63 7.70 5.35
CA ASP A 89 -5.91 7.42 6.77
C ASP A 89 -7.24 8.05 7.26
N LEU A 90 -7.62 9.23 6.73
CA LEU A 90 -8.88 9.90 7.10
C LEU A 90 -10.10 9.46 6.28
N LEU A 91 -9.96 9.18 4.98
CA LEU A 91 -11.12 8.97 4.08
C LEU A 91 -11.25 7.53 3.56
N VAL A 92 -10.14 6.82 3.39
CA VAL A 92 -10.10 5.44 2.87
C VAL A 92 -9.18 4.58 3.75
N PRO A 93 -9.51 4.45 5.05
CA PRO A 93 -8.62 3.83 6.04
C PRO A 93 -8.29 2.38 5.69
N LEU A 94 -7.09 1.96 6.06
CA LEU A 94 -6.62 0.57 5.94
C LEU A 94 -6.56 -0.09 7.31
N ALA A 95 -6.53 -1.43 7.31
CA ALA A 95 -6.40 -2.23 8.52
C ALA A 95 -5.35 -3.34 8.41
N MET A 96 -4.81 -3.75 9.56
CA MET A 96 -3.82 -4.81 9.67
C MET A 96 -4.45 -6.18 9.36
N GLY A 97 -3.92 -6.88 8.35
CA GLY A 97 -4.47 -8.13 7.82
C GLY A 97 -5.42 -7.95 6.63
N GLN A 98 -5.70 -6.71 6.20
CA GLN A 98 -6.53 -6.42 5.03
C GLN A 98 -5.79 -6.71 3.71
N ARG A 99 -6.55 -7.01 2.66
CA ARG A 99 -6.07 -7.03 1.28
C ARG A 99 -6.65 -5.82 0.56
N GLU A 100 -5.85 -4.80 0.28
CA GLU A 100 -6.32 -3.58 -0.37
C GLU A 100 -5.62 -3.36 -1.71
N LEU A 101 -6.41 -3.33 -2.80
CA LEU A 101 -5.88 -3.12 -4.14
C LEU A 101 -5.50 -1.66 -4.39
N ILE A 102 -4.28 -1.40 -4.83
CA ILE A 102 -3.83 -0.08 -5.28
C ILE A 102 -3.89 -0.03 -6.80
N ILE A 103 -4.88 0.66 -7.35
CA ILE A 103 -5.21 0.61 -8.79
C ILE A 103 -5.22 2.01 -9.40
N GLY A 104 -4.83 2.12 -10.66
CA GLY A 104 -4.89 3.39 -11.39
C GLY A 104 -3.90 3.42 -12.55
N ASP A 105 -3.87 4.53 -13.26
CA ASP A 105 -3.08 4.65 -14.49
C ASP A 105 -1.57 4.71 -14.21
N ARG A 106 -0.77 4.57 -15.26
CA ARG A 106 0.68 4.76 -15.18
C ARG A 106 1.00 6.16 -14.69
N LYS A 107 2.02 6.27 -13.84
CA LYS A 107 2.54 7.55 -13.34
C LYS A 107 1.53 8.41 -12.55
N THR A 108 0.50 7.82 -11.96
CA THR A 108 -0.46 8.54 -11.08
C THR A 108 -0.03 8.65 -9.62
N GLY A 109 1.16 8.12 -9.25
CA GLY A 109 1.69 8.22 -7.88
C GLY A 109 1.54 6.96 -7.02
N LYS A 110 1.05 5.84 -7.57
CA LYS A 110 0.91 4.55 -6.84
C LYS A 110 2.18 4.13 -6.09
N SER A 111 3.32 4.08 -6.77
CA SER A 111 4.59 3.66 -6.14
C SER A 111 5.07 4.64 -5.05
N ALA A 112 4.76 5.94 -5.17
CA ALA A 112 5.08 6.93 -4.14
C ALA A 112 4.26 6.69 -2.86
N PHE A 113 2.96 6.42 -3.02
CA PHE A 113 2.08 6.04 -1.91
C PHE A 113 2.54 4.74 -1.21
N LEU A 114 2.92 3.72 -1.99
CA LEU A 114 3.43 2.46 -1.45
C LEU A 114 4.74 2.65 -0.67
N GLN A 115 5.64 3.50 -1.18
CA GLN A 115 6.88 3.86 -0.50
C GLN A 115 6.62 4.61 0.82
N GLN A 116 5.69 5.57 0.84
CA GLN A 116 5.28 6.26 2.07
C GLN A 116 4.64 5.31 3.08
N THR A 117 3.79 4.39 2.60
CA THR A 117 3.16 3.38 3.46
C THR A 117 4.21 2.44 4.06
N ALA A 118 5.14 1.93 3.25
CA ALA A 118 6.26 1.13 3.71
C ALA A 118 7.15 1.89 4.72
N LEU A 119 7.41 3.17 4.46
CA LEU A 119 8.15 4.05 5.38
C LEU A 119 7.44 4.18 6.73
N SER A 120 6.13 4.48 6.75
CA SER A 120 5.33 4.58 7.98
C SER A 120 5.35 3.28 8.78
N VAL A 121 5.11 2.16 8.11
CA VAL A 121 5.06 0.80 8.69
C VAL A 121 6.41 0.39 9.26
N ALA A 122 7.47 0.54 8.48
CA ALA A 122 8.82 0.15 8.87
C ALA A 122 9.36 1.05 9.99
N SER A 123 9.00 2.34 10.01
CA SER A 123 9.34 3.26 11.11
C SER A 123 8.73 2.85 12.45
N LYS A 124 7.60 2.13 12.42
CA LYS A 124 6.93 1.55 13.60
C LYS A 124 7.45 0.17 14.01
N GLY A 125 8.47 -0.34 13.30
CA GLY A 125 9.10 -1.63 13.62
C GLY A 125 8.42 -2.85 12.99
N HIS A 126 7.40 -2.65 12.16
CA HIS A 126 6.78 -3.74 11.41
C HIS A 126 7.65 -4.15 10.22
N VAL A 127 7.55 -5.42 9.80
CA VAL A 127 8.26 -5.91 8.61
C VAL A 127 7.51 -5.48 7.37
N CYS A 128 8.22 -4.95 6.37
CA CYS A 128 7.67 -4.70 5.05
C CYS A 128 8.39 -5.52 3.98
N ILE A 129 7.62 -6.20 3.14
CA ILE A 129 8.16 -6.97 2.03
C ILE A 129 7.66 -6.34 0.73
N TYR A 130 8.59 -5.84 -0.08
CA TYR A 130 8.29 -5.17 -1.33
C TYR A 130 8.63 -6.08 -2.51
N ALA A 131 7.62 -6.64 -3.17
CA ALA A 131 7.79 -7.45 -4.37
C ALA A 131 7.77 -6.55 -5.62
N ALA A 132 8.95 -6.27 -6.18
CA ALA A 132 9.11 -5.52 -7.43
C ALA A 132 9.10 -6.49 -8.62
N VAL A 133 7.92 -6.71 -9.22
CA VAL A 133 7.72 -7.67 -10.31
C VAL A 133 8.04 -7.03 -11.65
N ALA A 134 9.05 -7.58 -12.33
CA ALA A 134 9.50 -7.12 -13.65
C ALA A 134 9.71 -5.59 -13.74
N LYS A 135 10.30 -4.99 -12.70
CA LYS A 135 10.62 -3.56 -12.70
C LYS A 135 12.02 -3.33 -13.27
N LYS A 136 12.25 -2.16 -13.87
CA LYS A 136 13.58 -1.81 -14.40
C LYS A 136 14.59 -1.74 -13.25
N ARG A 137 15.84 -2.16 -13.51
CA ARG A 137 16.94 -2.11 -12.51
C ARG A 137 17.08 -0.75 -11.83
N ASN A 138 17.04 0.35 -12.60
CA ASN A 138 17.12 1.70 -12.04
C ASN A 138 15.92 2.06 -11.12
N THR A 139 14.74 1.50 -11.38
CA THR A 139 13.57 1.70 -10.51
C THR A 139 13.75 0.95 -9.19
N ILE A 140 14.26 -0.29 -9.25
CA ILE A 140 14.58 -1.09 -8.06
C ILE A 140 15.68 -0.41 -7.24
N LYS A 141 16.73 0.12 -7.89
CA LYS A 141 17.80 0.84 -7.20
C LYS A 141 17.31 2.11 -6.50
N ARG A 142 16.49 2.93 -7.18
CA ARG A 142 15.87 4.11 -6.55
C ARG A 142 14.97 3.76 -5.37
N LEU A 143 14.31 2.59 -5.41
CA LEU A 143 13.52 2.08 -4.30
C LEU A 143 14.42 1.69 -3.11
N GLU A 144 15.55 1.03 -3.37
CA GLU A 144 16.58 0.75 -2.36
C GLU A 144 17.07 2.03 -1.69
N ASP A 145 17.53 2.96 -2.51
CA ASP A 145 18.17 4.20 -2.06
C ASP A 145 17.19 5.00 -1.20
N PHE A 146 15.91 5.05 -1.59
CA PHE A 146 14.86 5.68 -0.79
C PHE A 146 14.77 5.10 0.63
N PHE A 147 14.75 3.77 0.79
CA PHE A 147 14.64 3.14 2.11
C PHE A 147 15.94 3.21 2.93
N VAL A 148 17.09 3.28 2.27
CA VAL A 148 18.39 3.52 2.90
C VAL A 148 18.47 4.96 3.42
N GLU A 149 18.16 5.96 2.58
CA GLU A 149 18.18 7.38 2.92
C GLU A 149 17.20 7.74 4.03
N THR A 150 16.05 7.06 4.08
CA THR A 150 15.04 7.25 5.13
C THR A 150 15.31 6.42 6.39
N GLY A 151 16.36 5.58 6.40
CA GLY A 151 16.82 4.85 7.58
C GLY A 151 15.94 3.66 8.01
N VAL A 152 15.01 3.21 7.15
CA VAL A 152 14.08 2.12 7.46
C VAL A 152 14.41 0.78 6.79
N MET A 153 15.43 0.75 5.93
CA MET A 153 15.83 -0.47 5.19
C MET A 153 15.96 -1.70 6.10
N LYS A 154 16.44 -1.55 7.35
CA LYS A 154 16.57 -2.62 8.37
C LYS A 154 15.29 -3.40 8.70
N ASN A 155 14.11 -2.90 8.29
CA ASN A 155 12.81 -3.55 8.48
C ASN A 155 12.15 -3.93 7.14
N ILE A 156 12.89 -3.84 6.03
CA ILE A 156 12.39 -4.01 4.67
C ILE A 156 13.15 -5.14 3.96
N ILE A 157 12.41 -5.95 3.20
CA ILE A 157 12.97 -6.87 2.21
C ILE A 157 12.44 -6.49 0.84
N ILE A 158 13.32 -6.30 -0.13
CA ILE A 158 12.89 -6.10 -1.52
C ILE A 158 13.13 -7.40 -2.28
N VAL A 159 12.05 -8.05 -2.72
CA VAL A 159 12.12 -9.21 -3.62
C VAL A 159 11.92 -8.69 -5.03
N ALA A 160 12.94 -8.76 -5.87
CA ALA A 160 12.89 -8.09 -7.17
C ALA A 160 13.19 -9.04 -8.33
N SER A 161 12.45 -8.81 -9.42
CA SER A 161 12.77 -9.32 -10.74
C SER A 161 12.68 -8.20 -11.78
N THR A 162 13.44 -8.34 -12.85
CA THR A 162 13.51 -7.41 -13.98
C THR A 162 12.87 -8.02 -15.21
N PRO A 163 12.44 -7.21 -16.21
CA PRO A 163 11.90 -7.75 -17.47
C PRO A 163 12.89 -8.62 -18.26
N GLN A 164 14.19 -8.55 -17.94
CA GLN A 164 15.23 -9.34 -18.59
C GLN A 164 15.51 -10.67 -17.87
N ASP A 165 14.95 -10.86 -16.68
CA ASP A 165 15.15 -12.09 -15.92
C ASP A 165 14.34 -13.23 -16.55
N PRO A 166 14.74 -14.49 -16.31
CA PRO A 166 13.96 -15.66 -16.72
C PRO A 166 12.49 -15.54 -16.31
N THR A 167 11.57 -15.84 -17.23
CA THR A 167 10.13 -15.69 -16.99
C THR A 167 9.65 -16.49 -15.77
N GLY A 168 10.32 -17.61 -15.47
CA GLY A 168 10.06 -18.38 -14.27
C GLY A 168 10.37 -17.64 -12.96
N LEU A 169 11.43 -16.84 -12.92
CA LEU A 169 11.74 -16.00 -11.75
C LEU A 169 10.74 -14.84 -11.61
N ILE A 170 10.39 -14.20 -12.72
CA ILE A 170 9.38 -13.13 -12.72
C ILE A 170 8.05 -13.66 -12.16
N PHE A 171 7.62 -14.83 -12.63
CA PHE A 171 6.43 -15.52 -12.11
C PHE A 171 6.54 -15.88 -10.62
N LEU A 172 7.73 -16.31 -10.16
CA LEU A 172 7.94 -16.73 -8.78
C LEU A 172 7.99 -15.55 -7.78
N THR A 173 8.25 -14.33 -8.26
CA THR A 173 8.48 -13.13 -7.43
C THR A 173 7.41 -12.89 -6.35
N PRO A 174 6.11 -12.78 -6.68
CA PRO A 174 5.09 -12.52 -5.65
C PRO A 174 4.89 -13.70 -4.68
N PHE A 175 5.05 -14.95 -5.14
CA PHE A 175 4.94 -16.13 -4.28
C PHE A 175 6.09 -16.22 -3.28
N SER A 176 7.29 -15.84 -3.71
CA SER A 176 8.48 -15.78 -2.85
C SER A 176 8.31 -14.72 -1.76
N ALA A 177 7.86 -13.53 -2.16
CA ALA A 177 7.54 -12.46 -1.23
C ALA A 177 6.46 -12.86 -0.21
N MET A 178 5.41 -13.55 -0.64
CA MET A 178 4.37 -14.05 0.27
C MET A 178 4.92 -15.09 1.25
N THR A 179 5.77 -16.00 0.78
CA THR A 179 6.42 -17.03 1.63
C THR A 179 7.31 -16.39 2.70
N LEU A 180 7.97 -15.29 2.37
CA LEU A 180 8.71 -14.49 3.33
C LEU A 180 7.79 -13.80 4.33
N ALA A 181 6.64 -13.29 3.89
CA ALA A 181 5.67 -12.68 4.80
C ALA A 181 5.15 -13.69 5.82
N GLU A 182 4.90 -14.92 5.38
CA GLU A 182 4.47 -16.02 6.26
C GLU A 182 5.55 -16.42 7.27
N TYR A 183 6.83 -16.38 6.89
CA TYR A 183 7.92 -16.62 7.83
C TYR A 183 7.87 -15.67 9.03
N TYR A 184 7.71 -14.37 8.79
CA TYR A 184 7.63 -13.38 9.87
C TYR A 184 6.29 -13.43 10.60
N ARG A 185 5.18 -13.71 9.90
CA ARG A 185 3.87 -13.95 10.52
C ARG A 185 3.97 -15.06 11.57
N ASP A 186 4.55 -16.20 11.22
CA ASP A 186 4.61 -17.38 12.11
C ASP A 186 5.44 -17.13 13.37
N GLN A 187 6.30 -16.09 13.37
CA GLN A 187 7.03 -15.64 14.54
C GLN A 187 6.24 -14.67 15.43
N GLY A 188 5.00 -14.35 15.07
CA GLY A 188 4.18 -13.38 15.80
C GLY A 188 4.39 -11.93 15.36
N ARG A 189 4.98 -11.68 14.19
CA ARG A 189 5.21 -10.33 13.69
C ARG A 189 4.15 -9.94 12.67
N ASP A 190 3.70 -8.69 12.75
CA ASP A 190 2.88 -8.12 11.69
C ASP A 190 3.72 -7.72 10.48
N VAL A 191 3.20 -8.04 9.30
CA VAL A 191 3.89 -7.85 8.02
C VAL A 191 2.99 -7.09 7.06
N VAL A 192 3.56 -6.14 6.32
CA VAL A 192 2.92 -5.55 5.15
C VAL A 192 3.65 -5.99 3.89
N ILE A 193 2.95 -6.67 3.00
CA ILE A 193 3.46 -7.10 1.70
C ILE A 193 2.90 -6.21 0.58
N ILE A 194 3.80 -5.66 -0.23
CA ILE A 194 3.47 -4.86 -1.41
C ILE A 194 3.78 -5.69 -2.65
N LEU A 195 2.83 -5.80 -3.58
CA LEU A 195 3.01 -6.55 -4.83
C LEU A 195 2.92 -5.57 -6.02
N ASP A 196 4.06 -5.03 -6.45
CA ASP A 196 4.18 -3.98 -7.48
C ASP A 196 4.80 -4.54 -8.78
N ASP A 197 4.05 -4.95 -9.81
CA ASP A 197 2.58 -4.98 -9.89
C ASP A 197 2.04 -6.32 -10.40
N LEU A 198 0.81 -6.66 -9.99
CA LEU A 198 0.16 -7.92 -10.39
C LEU A 198 -0.34 -7.88 -11.84
N THR A 199 -0.46 -6.70 -12.45
CA THR A 199 -0.73 -6.57 -13.89
C THR A 199 0.45 -7.08 -14.73
N ALA A 200 1.68 -6.74 -14.37
CA ALA A 200 2.90 -7.24 -14.99
C ALA A 200 3.04 -8.74 -14.76
N HIS A 201 2.82 -9.19 -13.52
CA HIS A 201 2.80 -10.62 -13.22
C HIS A 201 1.84 -11.40 -14.14
N ALA A 202 0.60 -10.92 -14.29
CA ALA A 202 -0.37 -11.56 -15.16
C ALA A 202 0.10 -11.60 -16.63
N LYS A 203 0.71 -10.52 -17.13
CA LYS A 203 1.24 -10.45 -18.50
C LYS A 203 2.31 -11.52 -18.75
N PHE A 204 3.23 -11.71 -17.81
CA PHE A 204 4.26 -12.75 -17.92
C PHE A 204 3.70 -14.17 -17.74
N TYR A 205 2.70 -14.36 -16.86
CA TYR A 205 2.03 -15.66 -16.75
C TYR A 205 1.27 -16.04 -18.04
N ARG A 206 0.69 -15.04 -18.71
CA ARG A 206 0.10 -15.21 -20.03
C ARG A 206 1.12 -15.64 -21.07
N GLU A 207 2.29 -15.00 -21.10
CA GLU A 207 3.39 -15.39 -22.00
C GLU A 207 3.82 -16.85 -21.78
N ILE A 208 4.06 -17.25 -20.51
CA ILE A 208 4.38 -18.64 -20.14
C ILE A 208 3.30 -19.59 -20.68
N SER A 209 2.03 -19.27 -20.47
CA SER A 209 0.92 -20.14 -20.83
C SER A 209 0.76 -20.31 -22.35
N LEU A 210 0.95 -19.22 -23.11
CA LEU A 210 0.89 -19.26 -24.57
C LEU A 210 2.07 -20.04 -25.17
N LEU A 211 3.28 -19.89 -24.62
CA LEU A 211 4.45 -20.67 -25.02
C LEU A 211 4.28 -22.16 -24.72
N ALA A 212 3.63 -22.49 -23.59
CA ALA A 212 3.23 -23.85 -23.24
C ALA A 212 2.03 -24.36 -24.06
N ARG A 213 1.53 -23.59 -25.04
CA ARG A 213 0.38 -23.93 -25.90
C ARG A 213 -0.88 -24.28 -25.10
N ARG A 214 -1.05 -23.68 -23.93
CA ARG A 214 -2.29 -23.80 -23.15
C ARG A 214 -3.39 -22.97 -23.83
N PHE A 215 -4.63 -23.42 -23.67
CA PHE A 215 -5.77 -22.74 -24.28
C PHE A 215 -5.92 -21.32 -23.72
N PRO A 216 -5.94 -20.28 -24.58
CA PRO A 216 -6.11 -18.90 -24.14
C PRO A 216 -7.57 -18.62 -23.78
N GLY A 217 -7.80 -17.96 -22.64
CA GLY A 217 -9.10 -17.45 -22.23
C GLY A 217 -9.32 -15.99 -22.64
N ARG A 218 -10.09 -15.25 -21.83
CA ARG A 218 -10.40 -13.82 -22.04
C ARG A 218 -9.10 -12.99 -22.09
N ASP A 219 -9.04 -12.07 -23.04
CA ASP A 219 -7.85 -11.23 -23.34
C ASP A 219 -6.54 -12.05 -23.49
N SER A 220 -6.68 -13.29 -23.95
CA SER A 220 -5.63 -14.30 -24.08
C SER A 220 -4.95 -14.75 -22.78
N TYR A 221 -5.45 -14.37 -21.61
CA TYR A 221 -4.93 -14.88 -20.34
C TYR A 221 -5.32 -16.34 -20.12
N PRO A 222 -4.52 -17.13 -19.39
CA PRO A 222 -4.88 -18.50 -19.06
C PRO A 222 -6.10 -18.52 -18.13
N VAL A 223 -6.93 -19.56 -18.26
CA VAL A 223 -8.23 -19.68 -17.56
C VAL A 223 -8.08 -19.67 -16.03
N ASP A 224 -6.92 -20.06 -15.53
CA ASP A 224 -6.61 -20.15 -14.10
C ASP A 224 -5.94 -18.90 -13.50
N ILE A 225 -5.78 -17.79 -14.26
CA ILE A 225 -5.17 -16.55 -13.74
C ILE A 225 -5.89 -16.04 -12.48
N PHE A 226 -7.22 -16.14 -12.46
CA PHE A 226 -8.02 -15.77 -11.30
C PHE A 226 -7.65 -16.61 -10.07
N HIS A 227 -7.66 -17.94 -10.22
CA HIS A 227 -7.30 -18.87 -9.15
C HIS A 227 -5.87 -18.62 -8.67
N LEU A 228 -4.96 -18.28 -9.58
CA LEU A 228 -3.56 -18.05 -9.28
C LEU A 228 -3.33 -16.81 -8.39
N HIS A 229 -4.00 -15.70 -8.66
CA HIS A 229 -3.93 -14.52 -7.81
C HIS A 229 -4.77 -14.67 -6.54
N ALA A 230 -5.91 -15.37 -6.61
CA ALA A 230 -6.74 -15.65 -5.45
C ALA A 230 -5.98 -16.49 -4.41
N ARG A 231 -5.35 -17.62 -4.82
CA ARG A 231 -4.56 -18.44 -3.89
C ARG A 231 -3.40 -17.68 -3.25
N LEU A 232 -2.81 -16.73 -3.98
CA LEU A 232 -1.74 -15.89 -3.48
C LEU A 232 -2.28 -14.94 -2.41
N LEU A 233 -3.33 -14.16 -2.72
CA LEU A 233 -3.85 -13.14 -1.81
C LEU A 233 -4.62 -13.71 -0.63
N GLU A 234 -5.21 -14.90 -0.76
CA GLU A 234 -5.86 -15.60 0.35
C GLU A 234 -4.87 -16.00 1.47
N ARG A 235 -3.55 -16.00 1.21
CA ARG A 235 -2.53 -16.22 2.26
C ARG A 235 -2.38 -15.02 3.21
N ALA A 236 -2.91 -13.86 2.83
CA ALA A 236 -2.98 -12.68 3.69
C ALA A 236 -4.21 -12.72 4.61
N GLY A 237 -4.12 -12.00 5.74
CA GLY A 237 -5.15 -12.05 6.78
C GLY A 237 -4.60 -11.76 8.18
N SER A 238 -5.48 -11.84 9.17
CA SER A 238 -5.14 -11.87 10.59
C SER A 238 -5.28 -13.29 11.12
N PHE A 239 -4.30 -13.76 11.89
CA PHE A 239 -4.18 -15.16 12.29
C PHE A 239 -3.90 -15.32 13.78
N ALA A 240 -4.51 -16.34 14.37
CA ALA A 240 -4.14 -16.86 15.68
C ALA A 240 -2.94 -17.80 15.53
N LEU A 241 -1.95 -17.64 16.38
CA LEU A 241 -0.75 -18.47 16.42
C LEU A 241 -0.69 -19.28 17.72
N SER A 242 0.15 -20.30 17.72
CA SER A 242 0.45 -21.09 18.92
C SER A 242 0.90 -20.19 20.07
N GLY A 243 0.46 -20.49 21.29
CA GLY A 243 0.81 -19.72 22.48
C GLY A 243 0.02 -18.43 22.66
N GLY A 244 -1.13 -18.28 22.01
CA GLY A 244 -2.05 -17.15 22.19
C GLY A 244 -1.60 -15.84 21.53
N LYS A 245 -0.57 -15.89 20.68
CA LYS A 245 -0.12 -14.75 19.89
C LYS A 245 -1.02 -14.55 18.68
N ALA A 246 -1.10 -13.32 18.19
CA ALA A 246 -1.75 -13.00 16.93
C ALA A 246 -0.75 -12.29 16.02
N ALA A 247 -0.84 -12.54 14.71
CA ALA A 247 -0.06 -11.83 13.70
C ALA A 247 -0.90 -11.62 12.44
N SER A 248 -0.51 -10.65 11.63
CA SER A 248 -1.20 -10.34 10.40
C SER A 248 -0.24 -10.17 9.22
N ILE A 249 -0.76 -10.51 8.04
CA ILE A 249 -0.17 -10.15 6.76
C ILE A 249 -1.16 -9.23 6.08
N THR A 250 -0.83 -7.95 5.98
CA THR A 250 -1.59 -6.98 5.18
C THR A 250 -1.04 -6.97 3.76
N ALA A 251 -1.87 -7.19 2.76
CA ALA A 251 -1.45 -7.23 1.36
C ALA A 251 -1.91 -5.98 0.60
N LEU A 252 -0.96 -5.33 -0.07
CA LEU A 252 -1.19 -4.19 -0.96
C LEU A 252 -0.82 -4.58 -2.40
N PRO A 253 -1.65 -5.41 -3.07
CA PRO A 253 -1.46 -5.67 -4.49
C PRO A 253 -1.67 -4.41 -5.30
N THR A 254 -0.93 -4.26 -6.40
CA THR A 254 -1.11 -3.12 -7.29
C THR A 254 -1.51 -3.56 -8.69
N ALA A 255 -2.30 -2.72 -9.34
CA ALA A 255 -2.73 -2.92 -10.72
C ALA A 255 -2.61 -1.62 -11.53
N GLU A 256 -2.29 -1.78 -12.81
CA GLU A 256 -2.22 -0.69 -13.78
C GLU A 256 -3.50 -0.69 -14.62
N THR A 257 -4.23 0.43 -14.65
CA THR A 257 -5.35 0.65 -15.58
C THR A 257 -4.86 1.32 -16.86
N ASN A 258 -5.69 1.26 -17.90
CA ASN A 258 -5.49 2.03 -19.12
C ASN A 258 -6.58 3.09 -19.19
N MET A 259 -6.20 4.37 -19.19
CA MET A 259 -7.14 5.50 -19.32
C MET A 259 -8.29 5.46 -18.29
N GLY A 260 -7.96 5.07 -17.05
CA GLY A 260 -8.94 4.98 -15.96
C GLY A 260 -9.92 3.80 -16.06
N ASP A 261 -9.76 2.89 -17.02
CA ASP A 261 -10.67 1.75 -17.17
C ASP A 261 -10.49 0.70 -16.07
N LEU A 262 -11.45 0.65 -15.15
CA LEU A 262 -11.56 -0.33 -14.08
C LEU A 262 -12.21 -1.66 -14.52
N SER A 263 -12.79 -1.71 -15.73
CA SER A 263 -13.51 -2.88 -16.24
C SER A 263 -12.60 -3.93 -16.89
N GLY A 264 -11.30 -3.65 -16.97
CA GLY A 264 -10.30 -4.58 -17.49
C GLY A 264 -10.28 -5.93 -16.75
N TYR A 265 -9.94 -7.00 -17.48
CA TYR A 265 -10.10 -8.37 -16.97
C TYR A 265 -9.26 -8.65 -15.70
N ILE A 266 -8.01 -8.20 -15.65
CA ILE A 266 -7.15 -8.41 -14.47
C ILE A 266 -7.60 -7.52 -13.31
N GLN A 267 -8.02 -6.29 -13.61
CA GLN A 267 -8.46 -5.30 -12.63
C GLN A 267 -9.72 -5.78 -11.91
N THR A 268 -10.73 -6.22 -12.66
CA THR A 268 -11.98 -6.77 -12.12
C THR A 268 -11.74 -8.04 -11.31
N ASN A 269 -10.86 -8.95 -11.77
CA ASN A 269 -10.45 -10.11 -10.99
C ASN A 269 -9.85 -9.68 -9.64
N LEU A 270 -8.86 -8.78 -9.64
CA LEU A 270 -8.20 -8.32 -8.43
C LEU A 270 -9.17 -7.61 -7.47
N MET A 271 -10.06 -6.75 -7.98
CA MET A 271 -11.09 -6.09 -7.18
C MET A 271 -12.07 -7.07 -6.52
N SER A 272 -12.31 -8.22 -7.15
CA SER A 272 -13.24 -9.23 -6.61
C SER A 272 -12.64 -10.08 -5.48
N MET A 273 -11.30 -10.13 -5.37
CA MET A 273 -10.58 -10.92 -4.36
C MET A 273 -9.95 -10.08 -3.25
N THR A 274 -9.96 -8.75 -3.36
CA THR A 274 -9.54 -7.82 -2.31
C THR A 274 -10.72 -7.31 -1.48
N ASP A 275 -10.41 -6.78 -0.30
CA ASP A 275 -11.39 -6.21 0.64
C ASP A 275 -11.80 -4.77 0.26
N GLY A 276 -11.20 -4.25 -0.81
CA GLY A 276 -11.32 -2.87 -1.24
C GLY A 276 -10.30 -2.50 -2.31
N HIS A 277 -10.33 -1.25 -2.73
CA HIS A 277 -9.34 -0.66 -3.61
C HIS A 277 -9.20 0.85 -3.38
N ILE A 278 -7.98 1.36 -3.56
CA ILE A 278 -7.66 2.78 -3.64
C ILE A 278 -7.40 3.11 -5.11
N PHE A 279 -8.22 3.99 -5.69
CA PHE A 279 -8.10 4.41 -7.08
C PHE A 279 -7.25 5.68 -7.20
N PHE A 280 -6.15 5.57 -7.95
CA PHE A 280 -5.26 6.66 -8.32
C PHE A 280 -5.64 7.22 -9.69
N ASP A 281 -6.22 8.40 -9.67
CA ASP A 281 -6.90 9.05 -10.79
C ASP A 281 -5.97 9.99 -11.56
N ALA A 282 -5.93 9.83 -12.88
CA ALA A 282 -5.10 10.65 -13.76
C ALA A 282 -5.54 12.11 -13.80
N ASP A 283 -6.82 12.41 -13.62
CA ASP A 283 -7.35 13.78 -13.64
C ASP A 283 -7.07 14.52 -12.35
N ILE A 284 -7.07 13.81 -11.21
CA ILE A 284 -6.55 14.39 -9.96
C ILE A 284 -5.05 14.65 -10.10
N PHE A 285 -4.33 13.72 -10.74
CA PHE A 285 -2.91 13.87 -10.97
C PHE A 285 -2.58 15.06 -11.89
N SER A 286 -3.31 15.25 -12.99
CA SER A 286 -3.09 16.34 -13.94
C SER A 286 -3.37 17.72 -13.34
N ARG A 287 -4.31 17.80 -12.39
CA ARG A 287 -4.60 19.01 -11.58
C ARG A 287 -3.54 19.34 -10.51
N GLY A 288 -2.46 18.57 -10.43
CA GLY A 288 -1.36 18.81 -9.49
C GLY A 288 -1.59 18.35 -8.05
N ARG A 289 -2.72 17.67 -7.75
CA ARG A 289 -3.03 17.16 -6.41
C ARG A 289 -2.32 15.84 -6.12
N ARG A 290 -1.70 15.71 -4.95
CA ARG A 290 -0.86 14.55 -4.60
C ARG A 290 -1.10 14.17 -3.14
N PRO A 291 -1.34 12.89 -2.82
CA PRO A 291 -1.49 11.76 -3.75
C PRO A 291 -2.80 11.86 -4.55
N ALA A 292 -2.81 11.30 -5.75
CA ALA A 292 -3.94 11.43 -6.68
C ALA A 292 -5.08 10.44 -6.38
N VAL A 293 -5.46 10.32 -5.11
CA VAL A 293 -6.49 9.37 -4.66
C VAL A 293 -7.87 9.94 -4.93
N ASN A 294 -8.68 9.23 -5.70
CA ASN A 294 -10.10 9.53 -5.84
C ASN A 294 -10.87 8.86 -4.71
N THR A 295 -11.25 9.64 -3.72
CA THR A 295 -11.92 9.15 -2.50
C THR A 295 -13.34 8.64 -2.75
N PHE A 296 -13.97 9.02 -3.86
CA PHE A 296 -15.33 8.60 -4.20
C PHE A 296 -15.36 7.26 -4.92
N LEU A 297 -14.36 7.00 -5.77
CA LEU A 297 -14.20 5.71 -6.45
C LEU A 297 -13.47 4.68 -5.59
N SER A 298 -12.68 5.12 -4.61
CA SER A 298 -12.00 4.22 -3.67
C SER A 298 -12.98 3.61 -2.66
N VAL A 299 -12.78 2.34 -2.32
CA VAL A 299 -13.65 1.56 -1.45
C VAL A 299 -12.81 0.77 -0.47
N THR A 300 -13.10 0.85 0.83
CA THR A 300 -12.53 -0.04 1.86
C THR A 300 -13.68 -0.66 2.66
N ARG A 301 -13.77 -2.00 2.67
CA ARG A 301 -14.85 -2.71 3.39
C ARG A 301 -14.50 -2.97 4.84
N VAL A 302 -13.21 -3.22 5.11
CA VAL A 302 -12.71 -3.64 6.43
C VAL A 302 -12.14 -2.47 7.22
N GLY A 303 -11.37 -1.58 6.59
CA GLY A 303 -10.65 -0.51 7.30
C GLY A 303 -11.54 0.40 8.15
N ARG A 304 -12.75 0.72 7.67
CA ARG A 304 -13.74 1.54 8.41
C ARG A 304 -14.18 0.93 9.74
N GLN A 305 -14.16 -0.40 9.86
CA GLN A 305 -14.57 -1.12 11.07
C GLN A 305 -13.55 -0.98 12.20
N THR A 306 -12.28 -0.72 11.84
CA THR A 306 -11.17 -0.56 12.79
C THR A 306 -10.99 0.87 13.30
N GLN A 307 -11.73 1.84 12.74
CA GLN A 307 -11.62 3.24 13.12
C GLN A 307 -12.26 3.52 14.49
N THR A 308 -11.61 4.42 15.25
CA THR A 308 -12.17 4.98 16.48
C THR A 308 -13.46 5.76 16.19
N PRO A 309 -14.36 5.95 17.18
CA PRO A 309 -15.55 6.79 17.02
C PRO A 309 -15.24 8.19 16.47
N LEU A 310 -14.19 8.83 16.97
CA LEU A 310 -13.70 10.12 16.48
C LEU A 310 -13.39 10.08 14.98
N LEU A 311 -12.58 9.13 14.52
CA LEU A 311 -12.20 9.04 13.11
C LEU A 311 -13.38 8.77 12.19
N ARG A 312 -14.35 7.96 12.63
CA ARG A 312 -15.58 7.73 11.88
C ARG A 312 -16.39 9.02 11.70
N GLN A 313 -16.46 9.87 12.73
CA GLN A 313 -17.12 11.18 12.64
C GLN A 313 -16.37 12.13 11.71
N ILE A 314 -15.04 12.22 11.84
CA ILE A 314 -14.18 13.04 10.95
C ILE A 314 -14.37 12.61 9.50
N SER A 315 -14.25 11.32 9.22
CA SER A 315 -14.38 10.76 7.87
C SER A 315 -15.74 11.10 7.25
N ARG A 316 -16.83 10.85 7.98
CA ARG A 316 -18.19 11.15 7.52
C ARG A 316 -18.39 12.64 7.21
N GLU A 317 -17.96 13.51 8.11
CA GLU A 317 -18.12 14.95 7.96
C GLU A 317 -17.27 15.48 6.81
N LEU A 318 -16.01 15.05 6.72
CA LEU A 318 -15.08 15.46 5.67
C LEU A 318 -15.53 14.96 4.29
N THR A 319 -15.98 13.71 4.16
CA THR A 319 -16.54 13.19 2.89
C THR A 319 -17.75 13.98 2.44
N SER A 320 -18.70 14.24 3.34
CA SER A 320 -19.91 15.01 3.03
C SER A 320 -19.56 16.43 2.58
N PHE A 321 -18.64 17.07 3.30
CA PHE A 321 -18.17 18.41 2.99
C PHE A 321 -17.45 18.50 1.64
N LEU A 322 -16.53 17.58 1.34
CA LEU A 322 -15.79 17.55 0.07
C LEU A 322 -16.71 17.31 -1.13
N ALA A 323 -17.73 16.46 -0.99
CA ALA A 323 -18.73 16.25 -2.04
C ALA A 323 -19.52 17.52 -2.36
N ASN A 324 -19.88 18.30 -1.33
CA ASN A 324 -20.57 19.58 -1.52
C ASN A 324 -19.63 20.65 -2.07
N PHE A 325 -18.37 20.66 -1.63
CA PHE A 325 -17.35 21.57 -2.12
C PHE A 325 -17.10 21.39 -3.62
N GLU A 326 -16.98 20.15 -4.11
CA GLU A 326 -16.78 19.88 -5.54
C GLU A 326 -17.96 20.37 -6.39
N LYS A 327 -19.20 20.16 -5.91
CA LYS A 327 -20.39 20.73 -6.55
C LYS A 327 -20.32 22.25 -6.59
N MET A 328 -20.01 22.91 -5.47
CA MET A 328 -19.90 24.37 -5.42
C MET A 328 -18.82 24.91 -6.38
N GLN A 329 -17.65 24.25 -6.46
CA GLN A 329 -16.59 24.64 -7.38
C GLN A 329 -17.08 24.64 -8.84
N SER A 330 -17.83 23.62 -9.26
CA SER A 330 -18.39 23.57 -10.62
C SER A 330 -19.34 24.74 -10.93
N TYR A 331 -20.11 25.23 -9.95
CA TYR A 331 -21.03 26.36 -10.13
C TYR A 331 -20.31 27.71 -10.20
N THR A 332 -19.18 27.85 -9.51
CA THR A 332 -18.41 29.12 -9.50
C THR A 332 -17.82 29.48 -10.85
N HIS A 333 -17.54 28.49 -11.71
CA HIS A 333 -17.07 28.73 -13.07
C HIS A 333 -18.09 29.47 -13.96
N PHE A 334 -19.37 29.52 -13.57
CA PHE A 334 -20.43 30.18 -14.33
C PHE A 334 -20.64 31.66 -13.98
N GLY A 335 -19.74 32.27 -13.19
CA GLY A 335 -19.68 33.73 -13.03
C GLY A 335 -20.80 34.37 -12.20
N ALA A 336 -21.58 33.59 -11.44
CA ALA A 336 -22.61 34.12 -10.55
C ALA A 336 -21.99 34.80 -9.31
N GLU A 337 -22.62 35.87 -8.82
CA GLU A 337 -22.26 36.48 -7.54
C GLU A 337 -22.37 35.46 -6.39
N LEU A 338 -21.24 35.16 -5.75
CA LEU A 338 -21.20 34.21 -4.66
C LEU A 338 -21.61 34.88 -3.34
N SER A 339 -22.58 34.29 -2.66
CA SER A 339 -22.94 34.69 -1.30
C SER A 339 -21.76 34.52 -0.33
N ALA A 340 -21.76 35.27 0.78
CA ALA A 340 -20.71 35.18 1.79
C ALA A 340 -20.56 33.75 2.35
N THR A 341 -21.65 33.01 2.49
CA THR A 341 -21.66 31.62 2.99
C THR A 341 -20.99 30.65 2.00
N VAL A 342 -21.22 30.84 0.70
CA VAL A 342 -20.56 30.04 -0.34
C VAL A 342 -19.06 30.37 -0.39
N LYS A 343 -18.67 31.64 -0.30
CA LYS A 343 -17.25 32.04 -0.23
C LYS A 343 -16.52 31.39 0.95
N GLN A 344 -17.13 31.39 2.14
CA GLN A 344 -16.57 30.73 3.32
C GLN A 344 -16.44 29.21 3.15
N SER A 345 -17.44 28.58 2.53
CA SER A 345 -17.44 27.15 2.27
C SER A 345 -16.35 26.76 1.27
N LEU A 346 -16.14 27.57 0.22
CA LEU A 346 -15.06 27.38 -0.75
C LEU A 346 -13.68 27.53 -0.10
N GLN A 347 -13.47 28.58 0.71
CA GLN A 347 -12.22 28.78 1.44
C GLN A 347 -11.91 27.62 2.39
N LYS A 348 -12.93 27.10 3.09
CA LYS A 348 -12.77 25.92 3.94
C LYS A 348 -12.44 24.68 3.10
N GLY A 349 -13.04 24.53 1.92
CA GLY A 349 -12.76 23.45 0.97
C GLY A 349 -11.33 23.48 0.44
N GLU A 350 -10.81 24.66 0.13
CA GLU A 350 -9.40 24.84 -0.28
C GLU A 350 -8.43 24.47 0.84
N LYS A 351 -8.72 24.85 2.09
CA LYS A 351 -7.92 24.45 3.26
C LYS A 351 -7.90 22.94 3.45
N MET A 352 -9.06 22.29 3.39
CA MET A 352 -9.17 20.83 3.49
C MET A 352 -8.44 20.14 2.35
N THR A 353 -8.59 20.64 1.12
CA THR A 353 -7.86 20.10 -0.03
C THR A 353 -6.35 20.23 0.16
N THR A 354 -5.88 21.36 0.69
CA THR A 354 -4.45 21.60 0.98
C THR A 354 -3.92 20.66 2.06
N LEU A 355 -4.72 20.30 3.06
CA LEU A 355 -4.37 19.30 4.08
C LEU A 355 -4.20 17.90 3.46
N LEU A 356 -5.09 17.55 2.52
CA LEU A 356 -5.06 16.26 1.84
C LEU A 356 -3.94 16.17 0.80
N ASP A 357 -3.47 17.31 0.29
CA ASP A 357 -2.31 17.42 -0.59
C ASP A 357 -1.00 17.25 0.20
N GLN A 358 -0.55 16.01 0.29
CA GLN A 358 0.67 15.60 0.97
C GLN A 358 1.77 15.24 -0.02
N THR A 359 2.85 16.02 -0.03
CA THR A 359 3.99 15.83 -0.93
C THR A 359 4.84 14.63 -0.54
N PHE A 360 5.23 13.80 -1.51
CA PHE A 360 6.23 12.75 -1.31
C PHE A 360 7.61 13.37 -0.97
N PRO A 361 8.39 12.82 -0.02
CA PRO A 361 8.18 11.57 0.73
C PRO A 361 7.59 11.74 2.14
N GLN A 362 6.99 12.90 2.46
CA GLN A 362 6.51 13.19 3.80
C GLN A 362 5.48 12.16 4.29
N THR A 363 5.60 11.73 5.54
CA THR A 363 4.59 10.92 6.26
C THR A 363 4.16 11.66 7.50
N ILE A 364 2.85 11.73 7.76
CA ILE A 364 2.30 12.47 8.90
C ILE A 364 1.67 11.46 9.87
N PRO A 365 2.07 11.41 11.15
CA PRO A 365 1.45 10.53 12.12
C PRO A 365 -0.05 10.80 12.30
N LEU A 366 -0.85 9.77 12.53
CA LEU A 366 -2.32 9.88 12.59
C LEU A 366 -2.83 10.89 13.63
N SER A 367 -2.19 10.96 14.80
CA SER A 367 -2.52 11.95 15.83
C SER A 367 -2.34 13.38 15.31
N LEU A 368 -1.25 13.63 14.59
CA LEU A 368 -0.99 14.92 13.97
C LEU A 368 -1.96 15.21 12.81
N GLN A 369 -2.33 14.22 12.00
CA GLN A 369 -3.35 14.38 10.95
C GLN A 369 -4.70 14.83 11.53
N ILE A 370 -5.15 14.19 12.62
CA ILE A 370 -6.40 14.53 13.32
C ILE A 370 -6.34 15.95 13.90
N PHE A 371 -5.19 16.31 14.50
CA PHE A 371 -4.99 17.65 15.06
C PHE A 371 -4.99 18.73 13.97
N LEU A 372 -4.27 18.52 12.87
CA LEU A 372 -4.26 19.42 11.71
C LEU A 372 -5.65 19.57 11.10
N PHE A 373 -6.39 18.47 10.95
CA PHE A 373 -7.78 18.52 10.52
C PHE A 373 -8.59 19.43 11.42
N GLY A 374 -8.57 19.22 12.75
CA GLY A 374 -9.38 20.02 13.67
C GLY A 374 -8.99 21.50 13.70
N LEU A 375 -7.69 21.83 13.62
CA LEU A 375 -7.20 23.21 13.52
C LEU A 375 -7.74 23.91 12.28
N LEU A 376 -7.60 23.28 11.11
CA LEU A 376 -8.04 23.86 9.84
C LEU A 376 -9.56 23.85 9.70
N TRP A 377 -10.25 22.90 10.34
CA TRP A 377 -11.71 22.80 10.33
C TRP A 377 -12.38 23.94 11.10
N GLN A 378 -11.76 24.38 12.20
CA GLN A 378 -12.25 25.50 13.01
C GLN A 378 -11.76 26.86 12.57
N SER A 379 -10.53 26.96 12.05
CA SER A 379 -9.88 28.25 11.97
C SER A 379 -10.56 29.19 10.96
N PRO A 380 -11.19 30.29 11.44
CA PRO A 380 -11.70 31.35 10.56
C PRO A 380 -10.55 32.18 9.98
N ARG A 381 -9.34 32.08 10.56
CA ARG A 381 -8.21 33.00 10.40
C ARG A 381 -7.02 32.46 9.59
N VAL A 382 -6.99 31.18 9.21
CA VAL A 382 -5.97 30.73 8.24
C VAL A 382 -6.24 31.47 6.93
N ASP A 383 -5.23 32.20 6.49
CA ASP A 383 -5.28 33.20 5.43
C ASP A 383 -5.88 32.67 4.11
N GLN A 384 -6.34 33.61 3.28
CA GLN A 384 -7.13 33.38 2.07
C GLN A 384 -6.41 32.62 0.94
N ASN A 385 -5.17 32.17 1.15
CA ASN A 385 -4.33 31.57 0.11
C ASN A 385 -3.78 30.17 0.51
N THR A 386 -3.87 29.23 -0.43
CA THR A 386 -3.30 27.87 -0.39
C THR A 386 -1.84 27.84 0.05
N ALA A 387 -1.02 28.81 -0.39
CA ALA A 387 0.41 28.86 -0.06
C ALA A 387 0.67 29.05 1.45
N GLN A 388 -0.04 29.99 2.07
CA GLN A 388 0.07 30.25 3.51
C GLN A 388 -0.46 29.08 4.34
N THR A 389 -1.53 28.44 3.87
CA THR A 389 -2.05 27.22 4.51
C THR A 389 -1.01 26.10 4.50
N ARG A 390 -0.30 25.90 3.39
CA ARG A 390 0.76 24.90 3.27
C ARG A 390 1.96 25.22 4.16
N GLU A 391 2.39 26.48 4.21
CA GLU A 391 3.48 26.92 5.10
C GLU A 391 3.10 26.69 6.57
N TYR A 392 1.87 27.02 6.94
CA TYR A 392 1.34 26.80 8.28
C TYR A 392 1.33 25.31 8.67
N ILE A 393 0.84 24.43 7.78
CA ILE A 393 0.88 22.97 7.98
C ILE A 393 2.32 22.49 8.18
N ASN A 394 3.26 22.93 7.31
CA ASN A 394 4.66 22.52 7.40
C ASN A 394 5.33 23.00 8.69
N LYS A 395 5.00 24.21 9.17
CA LYS A 395 5.49 24.73 10.45
C LYS A 395 5.05 23.84 11.61
N ILE A 396 3.78 23.42 11.63
CA ILE A 396 3.25 22.53 12.68
C ILE A 396 3.90 21.15 12.60
N ILE A 397 4.07 20.60 11.40
CA ILE A 397 4.75 19.30 11.22
C ILE A 397 6.19 19.37 11.71
N SER A 398 6.91 20.44 11.38
CA SER A 398 8.27 20.67 11.88
C SER A 398 8.30 20.76 13.40
N ALA A 399 7.39 21.53 14.01
CA ALA A 399 7.28 21.66 15.46
C ALA A 399 6.97 20.32 16.14
N TYR A 400 6.08 19.50 15.58
CA TYR A 400 5.76 18.16 16.08
C TYR A 400 6.96 17.21 16.04
N ASN A 401 7.79 17.30 15.00
CA ASN A 401 8.96 16.45 14.87
C ASN A 401 10.13 16.89 15.76
N GLN A 402 10.28 18.19 16.03
CA GLN A 402 11.42 18.73 16.77
C GLN A 402 11.17 18.90 18.27
N ASN A 403 9.93 19.14 18.69
CA ASN A 403 9.58 19.42 20.07
C ASN A 403 8.76 18.27 20.70
N ALA A 404 9.42 17.50 21.56
CA ALA A 404 8.81 16.36 22.26
C ALA A 404 7.65 16.75 23.18
N ASP A 405 7.68 17.94 23.80
CA ASP A 405 6.59 18.44 24.64
C ASP A 405 5.36 18.77 23.78
N PHE A 406 5.56 19.46 22.65
CA PHE A 406 4.47 19.73 21.70
C PHE A 406 3.87 18.43 21.13
N LYS A 407 4.72 17.47 20.75
CA LYS A 407 4.29 16.13 20.33
C LYS A 407 3.42 15.44 21.39
N GLY A 408 3.89 15.38 22.63
CA GLY A 408 3.16 14.75 23.74
C GLY A 408 1.84 15.44 24.03
N LYS A 409 1.77 16.77 23.93
CA LYS A 409 0.53 17.54 24.06
C LYS A 409 -0.47 17.23 22.95
N VAL A 410 -0.04 17.18 21.69
CA VAL A 410 -0.89 16.83 20.53
C VAL A 410 -1.45 15.42 20.69
N GLU A 411 -0.60 14.45 21.01
CA GLU A 411 -1.01 13.05 21.20
C GLU A 411 -2.02 12.91 22.35
N LYS A 412 -1.75 13.58 23.49
CA LYS A 412 -2.66 13.58 24.65
C LYS A 412 -4.00 14.26 24.34
N LEU A 413 -3.99 15.36 23.59
CA LEU A 413 -5.22 16.05 23.21
C LEU A 413 -6.10 15.12 22.38
N VAL A 414 -5.54 14.48 21.35
CA VAL A 414 -6.25 13.56 20.46
C VAL A 414 -6.71 12.31 21.19
N SER A 415 -5.88 11.72 22.07
CA SER A 415 -6.25 10.52 22.81
C SER A 415 -7.41 10.74 23.79
N LEU A 416 -7.61 11.97 24.26
CA LEU A 416 -8.70 12.34 25.15
C LEU A 416 -9.96 12.79 24.39
N SER A 417 -9.97 12.75 23.06
CA SER A 417 -11.09 13.18 22.22
C SER A 417 -11.84 11.96 21.69
N ASP A 418 -13.02 11.71 22.26
CA ASP A 418 -13.86 10.58 21.84
C ASP A 418 -14.80 10.93 20.68
N SER A 419 -15.04 12.23 20.45
CA SER A 419 -15.92 12.75 19.41
C SER A 419 -15.34 13.98 18.71
N LEU A 420 -15.83 14.27 17.51
CA LEU A 420 -15.45 15.46 16.76
C LEU A 420 -15.69 16.74 17.57
N GLU A 421 -16.83 16.85 18.25
CA GLU A 421 -17.16 18.01 19.09
C GLU A 421 -16.12 18.22 20.20
N THR A 422 -15.74 17.17 20.92
CA THR A 422 -14.72 17.26 21.98
C THR A 422 -13.34 17.60 21.44
N LEU A 423 -12.96 17.08 20.26
CA LEU A 423 -11.72 17.45 19.58
C LEU A 423 -11.71 18.95 19.26
N LEU A 424 -12.80 19.42 18.64
CA LEU A 424 -12.96 20.81 18.24
C LEU A 424 -12.95 21.74 19.48
N GLU A 425 -13.65 21.42 20.55
CA GLU A 425 -13.64 22.22 21.78
C GLU A 425 -12.25 22.34 22.40
N LYS A 426 -11.51 21.23 22.47
CA LYS A 426 -10.14 21.22 22.99
C LYS A 426 -9.18 22.02 22.13
N ILE A 427 -9.30 21.92 20.80
CA ILE A 427 -8.52 22.74 19.88
C ILE A 427 -8.85 24.22 20.10
N ARG A 428 -10.12 24.59 20.24
CA ARG A 428 -10.51 25.99 20.48
C ARG A 428 -9.92 26.57 21.76
N THR A 429 -9.86 25.77 22.82
CA THR A 429 -9.40 26.21 24.15
C THR A 429 -7.88 26.17 24.32
N GLN A 430 -7.22 25.19 23.68
CA GLN A 430 -5.80 24.92 23.89
C GLN A 430 -4.90 25.31 22.72
N ALA A 431 -5.41 25.47 21.49
CA ALA A 431 -4.57 25.77 20.32
C ALA A 431 -3.82 27.10 20.44
N THR A 432 -4.42 28.12 21.06
CA THR A 432 -3.76 29.40 21.35
C THR A 432 -2.63 29.31 22.38
N GLN A 433 -2.56 28.23 23.15
CA GLN A 433 -1.47 27.95 24.10
C GLN A 433 -0.43 26.97 23.54
N LEU A 434 -0.77 26.28 22.45
CA LEU A 434 0.03 25.23 21.81
C LEU A 434 0.85 25.73 20.62
N LEU A 435 0.38 26.78 19.95
CA LEU A 435 0.99 27.44 18.79
C LEU A 435 1.62 28.77 19.19
#